data_AF-A0A3N0A855-F1
#
_entry.id   AF-A0A3N0A855-F1
#
_cell.length_a   1.000
_cell.length_b   1.000
_cell.length_c   1.000
_cell.angle_alpha   90.00
_cell.angle_beta   90.00
_cell.angle_gamma   90.00
#
_symmetry.space_group_name_H-M   'P 1'
#
loop_
_entity.id
_entity.type
_entity.pdbx_description
1 polymer ?
#
loop_
_entity_poly.entity_id
_entity_poly.type
_entity_poly.pdbx_seq_one_letter_code
_entity_poly.pdbx_strand_id
1 'polypeptide(L)'
;MAKKRFPLPKTRKFDIGQKVIEALADSEARLILFSIVRKGQTAASLAEMLRLPLSSVYKKIGDLEELTLIEVEKQLLTDKGRTYKVYRSRIRSANIAINRTEPKLTLVSRK
;
A
#
# COMPACT_ATOMS: atom_id res chain seq x y z
N MET A 1 16.66 -41.78 11.01
CA MET A 1 15.57 -40.85 10.62
C MET A 1 15.84 -39.50 11.28
N ALA A 2 16.22 -38.46 10.51
CA ALA A 2 16.63 -37.17 11.06
C ALA A 2 15.40 -36.28 11.34
N LYS A 3 15.23 -35.88 12.60
CA LYS A 3 14.16 -34.99 13.06
C LYS A 3 14.40 -33.58 12.49
N LYS A 4 13.70 -33.18 11.43
CA LYS A 4 13.74 -31.80 10.88
C LYS A 4 13.29 -30.83 11.97
N ARG A 5 14.24 -30.10 12.56
CA ARG A 5 13.94 -28.92 13.38
C ARG A 5 13.49 -27.81 12.44
N PHE A 6 12.20 -27.48 12.48
CA PHE A 6 11.70 -26.23 11.88
C PHE A 6 12.01 -25.11 12.86
N PRO A 7 12.97 -24.21 12.57
CA PRO A 7 13.08 -23.00 13.36
C PRO A 7 11.80 -22.18 13.11
N LEU A 8 11.06 -21.89 14.18
CA LEU A 8 9.97 -20.93 14.11
C LEU A 8 10.53 -19.61 13.56
N PRO A 9 9.87 -18.96 12.58
CA PRO A 9 10.36 -17.70 12.07
C PRO A 9 10.42 -16.73 13.23
N LYS A 10 11.62 -16.24 13.54
CA LYS A 10 11.81 -15.10 14.43
C LYS A 10 11.04 -13.96 13.77
N THR A 11 9.84 -13.69 14.26
CA THR A 11 9.07 -12.50 13.89
C THR A 11 9.89 -11.31 14.33
N ARG A 12 10.72 -10.81 13.41
CA ARG A 12 11.36 -9.50 13.47
C ARG A 12 10.20 -8.52 13.62
N LYS A 13 9.93 -8.07 14.85
CA LYS A 13 8.80 -7.19 15.19
C LYS A 13 8.75 -5.87 14.39
N PHE A 14 9.71 -5.62 13.50
CA PHE A 14 9.82 -4.41 12.67
C PHE A 14 10.36 -4.69 11.25
N ASP A 15 9.94 -5.78 10.61
CA ASP A 15 10.25 -5.96 9.18
C ASP A 15 9.29 -5.13 8.31
N ILE A 16 9.64 -3.86 8.10
CA ILE A 16 8.90 -2.96 7.21
C ILE A 16 8.76 -3.56 5.81
N GLY A 17 9.77 -4.30 5.33
CA GLY A 17 9.73 -5.00 4.05
C GLY A 17 8.60 -6.02 3.99
N GLN A 18 8.44 -6.82 5.06
CA GLN A 18 7.34 -7.77 5.19
C GLN A 18 5.96 -7.06 5.18
N LYS A 19 5.81 -5.94 5.90
CA LYS A 19 4.55 -5.17 5.88
C LYS A 19 4.23 -4.60 4.50
N VAL A 20 5.25 -4.15 3.77
CA VAL A 20 5.06 -3.70 2.38
C VAL A 20 4.65 -4.88 1.49
N ILE A 21 5.25 -6.06 1.66
CA ILE A 21 4.85 -7.27 0.93
C ILE A 21 3.39 -7.65 1.24
N GLU A 22 2.97 -7.59 2.51
CA GLU A 22 1.58 -7.85 2.92
C GLU A 22 0.60 -6.85 2.29
N ALA A 23 0.93 -5.56 2.31
CA ALA A 23 0.14 -4.53 1.65
C ALA A 23 0.07 -4.72 0.12
N LEU A 24 1.16 -5.16 -0.52
CA LEU A 24 1.19 -5.46 -1.94
C LEU A 24 0.44 -6.76 -2.29
N ALA A 25 0.33 -7.70 -1.36
CA ALA A 25 -0.43 -8.94 -1.52
C ALA A 25 -1.94 -8.72 -1.37
N ASP A 26 -2.35 -7.79 -0.50
CA ASP A 26 -3.74 -7.39 -0.33
C ASP A 26 -4.34 -6.79 -1.62
N SER A 27 -5.47 -7.36 -2.06
CA SER A 27 -6.10 -6.99 -3.33
C SER A 27 -6.64 -5.56 -3.33
N GLU A 28 -7.28 -5.12 -2.24
CA GLU A 28 -7.87 -3.78 -2.16
C GLU A 28 -6.77 -2.71 -2.09
N ALA A 29 -5.75 -2.94 -1.27
CA ALA A 29 -4.61 -2.05 -1.14
C ALA A 29 -3.87 -1.90 -2.48
N ARG A 30 -3.63 -3.01 -3.20
CA ARG A 30 -3.00 -2.98 -4.52
C ARG A 30 -3.85 -2.27 -5.56
N LEU A 31 -5.18 -2.47 -5.57
CA LEU A 31 -6.09 -1.76 -6.47
C LEU A 31 -6.04 -0.25 -6.24
N ILE A 32 -6.11 0.17 -4.97
CA ILE A 32 -5.98 1.59 -4.58
C ILE A 32 -4.64 2.13 -5.05
N LEU A 33 -3.53 1.50 -4.66
CA LEU A 33 -2.18 1.95 -4.97
C LEU A 33 -1.96 2.12 -6.47
N PHE A 34 -2.39 1.15 -7.29
CA PHE A 34 -2.18 1.16 -8.74
C PHE A 34 -3.09 2.16 -9.47
N SER A 35 -4.32 2.36 -9.00
CA SER A 35 -5.25 3.33 -9.58
C SER A 35 -4.74 4.78 -9.50
N ILE A 36 -3.86 5.07 -8.53
CA ILE A 36 -3.32 6.42 -8.28
C ILE A 36 -1.84 6.58 -8.67
N VAL A 37 -1.29 5.68 -9.50
CA VAL A 37 0.10 5.82 -10.01
C VAL A 37 0.21 6.99 -10.97
N ARG A 38 -0.68 7.06 -11.96
CA ARG A 38 -0.63 8.09 -13.02
C ARG A 38 -1.21 9.42 -12.53
N LYS A 39 -2.35 9.39 -11.86
CA LYS A 39 -3.12 10.56 -11.42
C LYS A 39 -3.60 10.36 -9.99
N GLY A 40 -3.46 11.39 -9.14
CA GLY A 40 -3.99 11.34 -7.78
C GLY A 40 -5.52 11.32 -7.74
N GLN A 41 -6.10 10.67 -6.73
CA GLN A 41 -7.55 10.55 -6.53
C GLN A 41 -7.95 10.78 -5.08
N THR A 42 -9.20 11.16 -4.85
CA THR A 42 -9.78 11.26 -3.50
C THR A 42 -10.22 9.89 -3.00
N ALA A 43 -10.35 9.72 -1.68
CA ALA A 43 -10.90 8.48 -1.10
C ALA A 43 -12.32 8.19 -1.62
N ALA A 44 -13.15 9.22 -1.81
CA ALA A 44 -14.50 9.08 -2.36
C ALA A 44 -14.47 8.56 -3.81
N SER A 45 -13.62 9.16 -4.67
CA SER A 45 -13.49 8.71 -6.07
C SER A 45 -12.96 7.28 -6.16
N LEU A 46 -12.04 6.89 -5.28
CA LEU A 46 -11.52 5.52 -5.20
C LEU A 46 -12.60 4.52 -4.78
N ALA A 47 -13.43 4.87 -3.78
CA ALA A 47 -14.54 4.04 -3.34
C ALA A 47 -15.53 3.76 -4.48
N GLU A 48 -15.91 4.80 -5.23
CA GLU A 48 -16.80 4.68 -6.38
C GLU A 48 -16.16 3.85 -7.52
N MET A 49 -14.94 4.21 -7.94
CA MET A 49 -14.25 3.58 -9.07
C MET A 49 -13.96 2.10 -8.82
N LEU A 50 -13.54 1.75 -7.61
CA LEU A 50 -13.14 0.39 -7.25
C LEU A 50 -14.31 -0.42 -6.67
N ARG A 51 -15.50 0.19 -6.52
CA ARG A 51 -16.68 -0.41 -5.88
C ARG A 51 -16.39 -0.95 -4.48
N LEU A 52 -15.60 -0.20 -3.71
CA LEU A 52 -15.22 -0.53 -2.34
C LEU A 52 -15.99 0.33 -1.33
N PRO A 53 -16.30 -0.19 -0.14
CA PRO A 53 -16.82 0.65 0.94
C PRO A 53 -15.85 1.79 1.26
N LEU A 54 -16.39 3.00 1.45
CA LEU A 54 -15.57 4.18 1.75
C LEU A 54 -14.70 3.99 3.00
N SER A 55 -15.22 3.30 4.02
CA SER A 55 -14.47 2.94 5.23
C SER A 55 -13.28 2.02 4.94
N SER A 56 -13.45 1.02 4.07
CA SER A 56 -12.36 0.15 3.63
C SER A 56 -11.28 0.94 2.90
N VAL A 57 -11.68 1.86 2.01
CA VAL A 57 -10.74 2.73 1.30
C VAL A 57 -9.94 3.61 2.27
N TYR A 58 -10.58 4.25 3.24
CA TYR A 58 -9.87 5.05 4.25
C TYR A 58 -8.90 4.21 5.08
N LYS A 59 -9.29 3.00 5.47
CA LYS A 59 -8.42 2.07 6.19
C LYS A 59 -7.17 1.74 5.36
N LYS A 60 -7.36 1.32 4.11
CA LYS A 60 -6.24 0.99 3.21
C LYS A 60 -5.35 2.18 2.87
N ILE A 61 -5.92 3.37 2.69
CA ILE A 61 -5.14 4.60 2.51
C ILE A 61 -4.27 4.85 3.75
N GLY A 62 -4.83 4.73 4.95
CA GLY A 62 -4.06 4.84 6.19
C GLY A 62 -2.89 3.86 6.25
N ASP A 63 -3.15 2.57 5.99
CA ASP A 63 -2.12 1.53 5.95
C ASP A 63 -1.01 1.86 4.93
N LEU A 64 -1.38 2.34 3.74
CA LEU A 64 -0.43 2.71 2.68
C LEU A 64 0.36 4.01 2.99
N GLU A 65 -0.26 4.98 3.68
CA GLU A 65 0.40 6.20 4.16
C GLU A 65 1.43 5.87 5.25
N GLU A 66 1.08 5.00 6.21
CA GLU A 66 1.99 4.53 7.26
C GLU A 66 3.23 3.82 6.67
N LEU A 67 3.05 3.08 5.58
CA LEU A 67 4.14 2.44 4.83
C LEU A 67 4.85 3.37 3.86
N THR A 68 4.47 4.64 3.79
CA THR A 68 5.03 5.65 2.86
C THR A 68 4.94 5.24 1.39
N LEU A 69 3.95 4.42 1.02
CA LEU A 69 3.71 3.97 -0.35
C LEU A 69 2.86 4.98 -1.14
N ILE A 70 2.11 5.83 -0.44
CA ILE A 70 1.32 6.92 -1.02
C ILE A 70 1.63 8.26 -0.33
N GLU A 71 1.21 9.35 -0.97
CA GLU A 71 1.32 10.71 -0.44
C GLU A 71 0.04 11.50 -0.66
N VAL A 72 -0.18 12.52 0.17
CA VAL A 72 -1.15 13.57 -0.11
C VAL A 72 -0.53 14.50 -1.16
N GLU A 73 -1.01 14.41 -2.40
CA GLU A 73 -0.57 15.30 -3.49
C GLU A 73 -1.08 16.72 -3.29
N LYS A 74 -2.32 16.86 -2.80
CA LYS A 74 -2.95 18.15 -2.50
C LYS A 74 -4.12 17.98 -1.53
N GLN A 75 -4.44 19.07 -0.84
CA GLN A 75 -5.62 19.19 -0.01
C GLN A 75 -6.48 20.32 -0.57
N LEU A 76 -7.77 20.06 -0.75
CA LEU A 76 -8.72 20.95 -1.41
C LEU A 76 -9.89 21.26 -0.48
N LEU A 77 -10.52 22.41 -0.67
CA LEU A 77 -11.73 22.82 0.04
C LEU A 77 -12.95 22.55 -0.83
N THR A 78 -14.05 22.14 -0.21
CA THR A 78 -15.37 22.12 -0.84
C THR A 78 -16.05 23.46 -0.63
N ASP A 79 -17.05 23.76 -1.47
CA ASP A 79 -17.90 24.96 -1.33
C ASP A 79 -18.64 25.04 0.01
N LYS A 80 -18.76 23.89 0.71
CA LYS A 80 -19.35 23.77 2.05
C LYS A 80 -18.33 23.85 3.18
N GLY A 81 -17.10 24.27 2.90
CA GLY A 81 -16.02 24.45 3.89
C GLY A 81 -15.32 23.17 4.36
N ARG A 82 -15.72 21.98 3.88
CA ARG A 82 -15.05 20.73 4.22
C ARG A 82 -13.78 20.56 3.39
N THR A 83 -12.71 20.05 3.99
CA THR A 83 -11.48 19.71 3.27
C THR A 83 -11.46 18.25 2.84
N TYR A 84 -10.79 17.97 1.73
CA TYR A 84 -10.51 16.61 1.28
C TYR A 84 -9.11 16.51 0.68
N LYS A 85 -8.52 15.32 0.82
CA LYS A 85 -7.18 15.00 0.32
C LYS A 85 -7.26 14.29 -1.02
N VAL A 86 -6.31 14.58 -1.90
CA VAL A 86 -6.03 13.84 -3.12
C VAL A 86 -4.75 13.05 -2.88
N TYR A 87 -4.84 11.73 -3.01
CA TYR A 87 -3.74 10.81 -2.74
C TYR A 87 -3.10 10.35 -4.05
N ARG A 88 -1.77 10.21 -4.05
CA ARG A 88 -1.00 9.71 -5.19
C ARG A 88 0.02 8.66 -4.76
N SER A 89 0.28 7.68 -5.62
CA SER A 89 1.30 6.66 -5.34
C SER A 89 2.70 7.27 -5.38
N ARG A 90 3.55 6.94 -4.40
CA ARG A 90 4.99 7.27 -4.39
C ARG A 90 5.81 6.32 -5.25
N ILE A 91 5.25 5.14 -5.57
CA ILE A 91 5.90 4.11 -6.38
C ILE A 91 5.18 3.92 -7.71
N ARG A 92 5.92 3.62 -8.77
CA ARG A 92 5.36 3.24 -10.08
C ARG A 92 5.44 1.73 -10.34
N SER A 93 6.33 1.02 -9.67
CA SER A 93 6.44 -0.44 -9.76
C SER A 93 7.09 -1.03 -8.50
N ALA A 94 6.78 -2.29 -8.24
CA ALA A 94 7.40 -3.09 -7.18
C ALA A 94 7.75 -4.48 -7.74
N ASN A 95 8.94 -4.98 -7.41
CA ASN A 95 9.39 -6.32 -7.75
C ASN A 95 9.69 -7.09 -6.47
N ILE A 96 9.14 -8.30 -6.36
CA ILE A 96 9.41 -9.24 -5.27
C ILE A 96 10.10 -10.44 -5.88
N ALA A 97 11.35 -10.68 -5.50
CA ALA A 97 12.11 -11.86 -5.93
C ALA A 97 12.29 -12.82 -4.76
N ILE A 98 11.89 -14.07 -4.92
CA ILE A 98 12.05 -15.11 -3.89
C ILE A 98 13.29 -15.92 -4.24
N ASN A 99 14.35 -15.74 -3.45
CA ASN A 99 15.54 -16.59 -3.50
C ASN A 99 15.52 -17.54 -2.28
N ARG A 100 16.35 -18.59 -2.29
CA ARG A 100 16.29 -19.77 -1.40
C ARG A 100 15.96 -19.53 0.08
N THR A 101 16.22 -18.36 0.65
CA THR A 101 16.04 -18.08 2.08
C THR A 101 15.26 -16.82 2.44
N GLU A 102 15.28 -15.75 1.64
CA GLU A 102 14.61 -14.48 1.96
C GLU A 102 14.07 -13.77 0.70
N PRO A 103 12.86 -13.15 0.77
CA PRO A 103 12.34 -12.35 -0.33
C PRO A 103 13.09 -11.02 -0.44
N LYS A 104 13.44 -10.62 -1.66
CA LYS A 104 14.00 -9.31 -1.97
C LYS A 104 12.91 -8.43 -2.57
N LEU A 105 12.53 -7.38 -1.85
CA LEU A 105 11.63 -6.33 -2.32
C LEU A 105 12.43 -5.19 -2.97
N THR A 106 12.05 -4.79 -4.17
CA THR A 106 12.59 -3.61 -4.85
C THR A 106 11.44 -2.69 -5.27
N LEU A 107 11.43 -1.46 -4.78
CA LEU A 107 10.43 -0.44 -5.12
C LEU A 107 11.04 0.59 -6.07
N VAL A 108 10.31 0.96 -7.12
CA VAL A 108 10.71 2.02 -8.04
C VAL A 108 9.82 3.23 -7.79
N SER A 109 10.44 4.34 -7.40
CA SER A 109 9.74 5.60 -7.17
C SER A 109 9.09 6.14 -8.46
N ARG A 110 8.04 6.94 -8.31
CA ARG A 110 7.36 7.62 -9.41
C ARG A 110 8.25 8.62 -10.17
N LYS A 111 9.34 9.13 -9.57
CA LYS A 111 10.22 10.17 -10.14
C LYS A 111 10.53 9.98 -11.63
#